data_AF-A0A402BD85-F1
#
_entry.id   AF-A0A402BD85-F1
#
_cell.length_a   1.000
_cell.length_b   1.000
_cell.length_c   1.000
_cell.angle_alpha   90.00
_cell.angle_beta   90.00
_cell.angle_gamma   90.00
#
_symmetry.space_group_name_H-M   'P 1'
#
loop_
_entity.id
_entity.type
_entity.pdbx_description
1 polymer ?
#
loop_
_entity_poly.entity_id
_entity_poly.type
_entity_poly.pdbx_seq_one_letter_code
_entity_poly.pdbx_strand_id
1 'polypeptide(L)'
;MTNGIHMHYVSGGNGQVLMLLHGFPETWYAWHKVLPDLAKHYLVIVPDMRGAGQIDALPTGYDKVTMARDIHGLVSQLSPGPINLVGHDIVLMVAYAYEALYPSTVQHLALLEAPIPDASIYTLPALTAKGPGVWWFGFFSTPQMPEKLIQGRELTFLTLFFQNSVPVQVQRSITQAEIALYAHYWQDPTHRHAYISYFSSFESLLFPG
;
A
#
# COMPACT_ATOMS: atom_id res chain seq x y z
N MET A 1 -14.78 -7.12 -10.51
CA MET A 1 -15.48 -6.07 -9.74
C MET A 1 -15.61 -6.55 -8.30
N THR A 2 -15.34 -5.70 -7.32
CA THR A 2 -15.62 -5.96 -5.89
C THR A 2 -15.98 -4.65 -5.20
N ASN A 3 -16.96 -4.63 -4.30
CA ASN A 3 -17.37 -3.44 -3.52
C ASN A 3 -17.49 -2.13 -4.34
N GLY A 4 -17.96 -2.22 -5.58
CA GLY A 4 -18.14 -1.06 -6.46
C GLY A 4 -16.87 -0.55 -7.16
N ILE A 5 -15.73 -1.25 -7.06
CA ILE A 5 -14.49 -0.89 -7.76
C ILE A 5 -14.04 -1.98 -8.76
N HIS A 6 -13.51 -1.53 -9.90
CA HIS A 6 -12.80 -2.38 -10.85
C HIS A 6 -11.42 -2.70 -10.27
N MET A 7 -11.17 -3.99 -10.02
CA MET A 7 -9.87 -4.43 -9.53
C MET A 7 -8.92 -4.65 -10.70
N HIS A 8 -7.74 -4.07 -10.61
CA HIS A 8 -6.58 -4.46 -11.39
C HIS A 8 -5.68 -5.36 -10.53
N TYR A 9 -5.18 -6.42 -11.15
CA TYR A 9 -4.15 -7.28 -10.57
C TYR A 9 -3.36 -7.95 -11.68
N VAL A 10 -2.13 -8.33 -11.37
CA VAL A 10 -1.37 -9.29 -12.18
C VAL A 10 -1.33 -10.65 -11.48
N SER A 11 -1.24 -11.72 -12.25
CA SER A 11 -1.06 -13.06 -11.69
C SER A 11 -0.13 -13.91 -12.53
N GLY A 12 0.47 -14.91 -11.89
CA GLY A 12 1.36 -15.87 -12.54
C GLY A 12 1.74 -17.02 -11.62
N GLY A 13 2.23 -18.11 -12.21
CA GLY A 13 2.58 -19.32 -11.47
C GLY A 13 1.41 -20.26 -11.24
N ASN A 14 1.58 -21.19 -10.29
CA ASN A 14 0.60 -22.22 -9.96
C ASN A 14 0.78 -22.70 -8.51
N GLY A 15 -0.22 -23.39 -7.96
CA GLY A 15 -0.17 -23.94 -6.60
C GLY A 15 -0.96 -23.10 -5.61
N GLN A 16 -0.51 -23.05 -4.35
CA GLN A 16 -1.16 -22.26 -3.31
C GLN A 16 -1.10 -20.76 -3.65
N VAL A 17 -2.18 -20.03 -3.35
CA VAL A 17 -2.25 -18.60 -3.63
C VAL A 17 -1.32 -17.83 -2.70
N LEU A 18 -0.51 -16.96 -3.27
CA LEU A 18 0.29 -15.95 -2.57
C LEU A 18 -0.16 -14.57 -3.02
N MET A 19 -0.81 -13.82 -2.13
CA MET A 19 -1.27 -12.47 -2.38
C MET A 19 -0.28 -11.45 -1.83
N LEU A 20 0.20 -10.55 -2.70
CA LEU A 20 1.18 -9.52 -2.35
C LEU A 20 0.56 -8.13 -2.44
N LEU A 21 0.40 -7.44 -1.31
CA LEU A 21 -0.16 -6.09 -1.25
C LEU A 21 0.96 -5.05 -1.15
N HIS A 22 1.02 -4.13 -2.12
CA HIS A 22 2.04 -3.10 -2.21
C HIS A 22 1.80 -1.91 -1.28
N GLY A 23 2.84 -1.11 -1.05
CA GLY A 23 2.83 0.04 -0.14
C GLY A 23 2.48 1.37 -0.80
N PHE A 24 2.66 2.45 -0.02
CA PHE A 24 2.76 3.79 -0.54
C PHE A 24 4.19 4.07 -1.05
N PRO A 25 4.40 4.82 -2.15
CA PRO A 25 3.45 5.35 -3.14
C PRO A 25 3.28 4.39 -4.34
N GLU A 26 3.45 3.10 -4.10
CA GLU A 26 3.76 2.10 -5.11
C GLU A 26 2.50 1.59 -5.86
N THR A 27 2.71 0.68 -6.80
CA THR A 27 1.67 -0.13 -7.47
C THR A 27 2.05 -1.61 -7.35
N TRP A 28 1.29 -2.52 -7.97
CA TRP A 28 1.66 -3.94 -8.11
C TRP A 28 3.11 -4.13 -8.57
N TYR A 29 3.61 -3.17 -9.35
CA TYR A 29 4.96 -3.19 -9.91
C TYR A 29 6.06 -3.18 -8.85
N ALA A 30 5.81 -2.79 -7.59
CA ALA A 30 6.81 -2.91 -6.52
C ALA A 30 7.36 -4.33 -6.37
N TRP A 31 6.54 -5.34 -6.66
CA TRP A 31 6.90 -6.74 -6.52
C TRP A 31 7.63 -7.32 -7.74
N HIS A 32 7.72 -6.60 -8.87
CA HIS A 32 8.13 -7.19 -10.16
C HIS A 32 9.48 -7.93 -10.12
N LYS A 33 10.42 -7.51 -9.27
CA LYS A 33 11.75 -8.14 -9.13
C LYS A 33 11.67 -9.54 -8.50
N VAL A 34 10.68 -9.79 -7.65
CA VAL A 34 10.52 -11.08 -6.93
C VAL A 34 9.45 -11.98 -7.54
N LEU A 35 8.55 -11.44 -8.38
CA LEU A 35 7.48 -12.24 -9.01
C LEU A 35 7.98 -13.47 -9.78
N PRO A 36 9.03 -13.40 -10.62
CA PRO A 36 9.48 -14.57 -11.39
C PRO A 36 9.92 -15.74 -10.52
N ASP A 37 10.52 -15.47 -9.36
CA ASP A 37 10.97 -16.51 -8.44
C ASP A 37 9.81 -17.05 -7.61
N LEU A 38 8.93 -16.20 -7.09
CA LEU A 38 7.76 -16.63 -6.33
C LEU A 38 6.78 -17.46 -7.18
N ALA A 39 6.60 -17.11 -8.46
CA ALA A 39 5.73 -17.81 -9.40
C ALA A 39 6.17 -19.25 -9.72
N LYS A 40 7.41 -19.63 -9.37
CA LYS A 40 7.88 -21.03 -9.47
C LYS A 40 7.27 -21.93 -8.39
N HIS A 41 6.74 -21.34 -7.32
CA HIS A 41 6.30 -22.05 -6.11
C HIS A 41 4.83 -21.79 -5.75
N TYR A 42 4.27 -20.66 -6.17
CA TYR A 42 2.94 -20.20 -5.81
C TYR A 42 2.16 -19.71 -7.04
N LEU A 43 0.83 -19.71 -6.92
CA LEU A 43 -0.02 -18.85 -7.75
C LEU A 43 0.05 -17.45 -7.13
N VAL A 44 0.89 -16.60 -7.69
CA VAL A 44 1.07 -15.24 -7.17
C VAL A 44 -0.01 -14.33 -7.74
N ILE A 45 -0.67 -13.56 -6.88
CA ILE A 45 -1.67 -12.55 -7.25
C ILE A 45 -1.25 -11.23 -6.61
N VAL A 46 -1.10 -10.19 -7.43
CA VAL A 46 -0.64 -8.87 -6.99
C VAL A 46 -1.65 -7.83 -7.43
N PRO A 47 -2.61 -7.47 -6.57
CA PRO A 47 -3.53 -6.39 -6.88
C PRO A 47 -2.84 -5.04 -6.78
N ASP A 48 -3.30 -4.08 -7.57
CA ASP A 48 -3.19 -2.69 -7.14
C ASP A 48 -4.13 -2.46 -5.95
N MET A 49 -3.76 -1.55 -5.05
CA MET A 49 -4.61 -1.14 -3.94
C MET A 49 -5.66 -0.12 -4.39
N ARG A 50 -6.72 0.05 -3.60
CA ARG A 50 -7.78 1.05 -3.87
C ARG A 50 -7.17 2.42 -4.20
N GLY A 51 -7.48 2.95 -5.38
CA GLY A 51 -6.99 4.25 -5.87
C GLY A 51 -5.50 4.29 -6.25
N ALA A 52 -4.84 3.13 -6.29
CA ALA A 52 -3.49 2.98 -6.81
C ALA A 52 -3.51 2.37 -8.21
N GLY A 53 -2.46 2.67 -8.99
CA GLY A 53 -2.26 2.07 -10.31
C GLY A 53 -3.50 2.16 -11.20
N GLN A 54 -3.99 1.02 -11.67
CA GLN A 54 -5.12 0.98 -12.61
C GLN A 54 -6.50 0.83 -11.93
N ILE A 55 -6.59 1.07 -10.63
CA ILE A 55 -7.88 1.06 -9.90
C ILE A 55 -8.37 2.49 -9.71
N ASP A 56 -9.62 2.74 -10.13
CA ASP A 56 -10.29 4.03 -9.97
C ASP A 56 -10.17 4.57 -8.53
N ALA A 57 -9.82 5.85 -8.41
CA ALA A 57 -9.70 6.53 -7.12
C ALA A 57 -11.02 7.20 -6.73
N LEU A 58 -11.71 6.61 -5.74
CA LEU A 58 -12.94 7.17 -5.16
C LEU A 58 -12.61 8.26 -4.11
N PRO A 59 -13.51 9.21 -3.82
CA PRO A 59 -13.21 10.28 -2.85
C PRO A 59 -12.92 9.80 -1.42
N THR A 60 -13.41 8.62 -1.04
CA THR A 60 -13.33 8.07 0.33
C THR A 60 -13.17 6.53 0.33
N GLY A 61 -13.04 5.94 1.52
CA GLY A 61 -12.93 4.48 1.72
C GLY A 61 -11.48 3.98 1.85
N TYR A 62 -10.58 4.85 2.29
CA TYR A 62 -9.15 4.57 2.47
C TYR A 62 -8.79 4.14 3.91
N ASP A 63 -9.81 3.93 4.74
CA ASP A 63 -9.66 3.23 5.99
C ASP A 63 -9.31 1.75 5.74
N LYS A 64 -8.56 1.17 6.66
CA LYS A 64 -7.92 -0.13 6.45
C LYS A 64 -8.93 -1.28 6.40
N VAL A 65 -10.08 -1.12 7.07
CA VAL A 65 -11.17 -2.10 7.06
C VAL A 65 -11.87 -2.12 5.70
N THR A 66 -12.18 -0.96 5.13
CA THR A 66 -12.76 -0.87 3.78
C THR A 66 -11.82 -1.46 2.74
N MET A 67 -10.54 -1.10 2.77
CA MET A 67 -9.54 -1.67 1.85
C MET A 67 -9.41 -3.20 2.02
N ALA A 68 -9.49 -3.72 3.26
CA ALA A 68 -9.45 -5.16 3.51
C ALA A 68 -10.67 -5.88 2.92
N ARG A 69 -11.85 -5.27 2.95
CA ARG A 69 -13.07 -5.82 2.31
C ARG A 69 -12.91 -5.91 0.80
N ASP A 70 -12.21 -4.97 0.16
CA ASP A 70 -11.93 -5.04 -1.28
C ASP A 70 -11.08 -6.25 -1.61
N ILE A 71 -10.01 -6.46 -0.84
CA ILE A 71 -9.14 -7.63 -0.96
C ILE A 71 -9.95 -8.91 -0.72
N HIS A 72 -10.86 -8.95 0.26
CA HIS A 72 -11.67 -10.12 0.53
C HIS A 72 -12.61 -10.48 -0.62
N GLY A 73 -13.24 -9.48 -1.24
CA GLY A 73 -14.06 -9.75 -2.41
C GLY A 73 -13.24 -10.17 -3.64
N LEU A 74 -11.97 -9.77 -3.74
CA LEU A 74 -11.06 -10.32 -4.75
C LEU A 74 -10.68 -11.77 -4.45
N VAL A 75 -10.30 -12.08 -3.21
CA VAL A 75 -9.97 -13.46 -2.76
C VAL A 75 -11.15 -14.40 -3.00
N SER A 76 -12.37 -13.97 -2.67
CA SER A 76 -13.60 -14.76 -2.85
C SER A 76 -13.88 -15.13 -4.31
N GLN A 77 -13.31 -14.39 -5.27
CA GLN A 77 -13.45 -14.65 -6.70
C GLN A 77 -12.30 -15.50 -7.27
N LEU A 78 -11.11 -15.41 -6.68
CA LEU A 78 -9.88 -15.97 -7.26
C LEU A 78 -9.33 -17.19 -6.53
N SER A 79 -9.67 -17.39 -5.26
CA SER A 79 -9.14 -18.50 -4.45
C SER A 79 -10.25 -19.43 -3.97
N PRO A 80 -10.13 -20.76 -4.17
CA PRO A 80 -11.07 -21.73 -3.62
C PRO A 80 -10.79 -22.08 -2.14
N GLY A 81 -9.72 -21.54 -1.54
CA GLY A 81 -9.31 -21.85 -0.16
C GLY A 81 -8.46 -20.74 0.47
N PRO A 82 -7.92 -20.99 1.68
CA PRO A 82 -7.08 -20.03 2.37
C PRO A 82 -5.85 -19.63 1.54
N ILE A 83 -5.42 -18.37 1.70
CA ILE A 83 -4.30 -17.79 0.95
C ILE A 83 -3.09 -17.53 1.86
N ASN A 84 -1.91 -17.42 1.27
CA ASN A 84 -0.76 -16.78 1.92
C ASN A 84 -0.83 -15.28 1.62
N LEU A 85 -0.81 -14.44 2.65
CA LEU A 85 -1.00 -12.99 2.52
C LEU A 85 0.25 -12.24 2.97
N VAL A 86 0.69 -11.29 2.15
CA VAL A 86 1.83 -10.42 2.44
C VAL A 86 1.39 -8.96 2.32
N GLY A 87 1.62 -8.18 3.37
CA GLY A 87 1.40 -6.73 3.38
C GLY A 87 2.70 -5.95 3.57
N HIS A 88 2.95 -4.99 2.69
CA HIS A 88 4.11 -4.10 2.73
C HIS A 88 3.73 -2.66 3.11
N ASP A 89 4.59 -1.99 3.87
CA ASP A 89 4.46 -0.57 4.22
C ASP A 89 3.08 -0.28 4.88
N ILE A 90 2.47 0.88 4.71
CA ILE A 90 1.19 1.25 5.34
C ILE A 90 0.05 0.28 5.02
N VAL A 91 0.18 -0.49 3.93
CA VAL A 91 -0.81 -1.48 3.50
C VAL A 91 -0.69 -2.79 4.28
N LEU A 92 0.39 -3.01 5.04
CA LEU A 92 0.39 -4.08 6.05
C LEU A 92 -0.76 -3.91 7.05
N MET A 93 -1.19 -2.68 7.33
CA MET A 93 -2.33 -2.42 8.20
C MET A 93 -3.64 -2.94 7.59
N VAL A 94 -3.74 -2.95 6.25
CA VAL A 94 -4.85 -3.57 5.52
C VAL A 94 -4.77 -5.10 5.64
N ALA A 95 -3.57 -5.69 5.48
CA ALA A 95 -3.39 -7.13 5.65
C ALA A 95 -3.70 -7.59 7.09
N TYR A 96 -3.33 -6.79 8.08
CA TYR A 96 -3.68 -7.02 9.49
C TYR A 96 -5.20 -6.94 9.71
N ALA A 97 -5.86 -5.91 9.18
CA ALA A 97 -7.32 -5.78 9.23
C ALA A 97 -8.02 -6.96 8.55
N TYR A 98 -7.50 -7.39 7.40
CA TYR A 98 -8.01 -8.52 6.65
C TYR A 98 -7.99 -9.79 7.50
N GLU A 99 -6.85 -10.09 8.12
CA GLU A 99 -6.69 -11.28 8.95
C GLU A 99 -7.62 -11.27 10.17
N ALA A 100 -7.75 -10.11 10.82
CA ALA A 100 -8.66 -9.96 11.95
C ALA A 100 -10.14 -10.18 11.55
N LEU A 101 -10.53 -9.78 10.34
CA LEU A 101 -11.90 -9.90 9.84
C LEU A 101 -12.21 -11.28 9.25
N TYR A 102 -11.21 -11.93 8.63
CA TYR A 102 -11.38 -13.15 7.85
C TYR A 102 -10.32 -14.22 8.17
N PRO A 103 -10.10 -14.59 9.45
CA PRO A 103 -8.97 -15.42 9.87
C PRO A 103 -9.00 -16.83 9.25
N SER A 104 -10.18 -17.34 8.88
CA SER A 104 -10.31 -18.64 8.21
C SER A 104 -9.87 -18.63 6.74
N THR A 105 -9.58 -17.46 6.17
CA THR A 105 -9.22 -17.29 4.75
C THR A 105 -7.72 -17.06 4.54
N VAL A 106 -6.93 -17.03 5.61
CA VAL A 106 -5.47 -16.87 5.55
C VAL A 106 -4.81 -18.09 6.18
N GLN A 107 -3.82 -18.62 5.49
CA GLN A 107 -3.01 -19.71 5.98
C GLN A 107 -1.75 -19.18 6.69
N HIS A 108 -1.10 -18.20 6.07
CA HIS A 108 0.10 -17.54 6.59
C HIS A 108 0.05 -16.04 6.30
N LEU A 109 0.46 -15.23 7.27
CA LEU A 109 0.54 -13.77 7.17
C LEU A 109 1.99 -13.31 7.33
N ALA A 110 2.46 -12.45 6.43
CA ALA A 110 3.71 -11.71 6.57
C ALA A 110 3.46 -10.19 6.49
N LEU A 111 4.01 -9.44 7.46
CA LEU A 111 3.89 -7.99 7.56
C LEU A 111 5.29 -7.37 7.51
N LEU A 112 5.51 -6.40 6.62
CA LEU A 112 6.85 -5.91 6.27
C LEU A 112 7.00 -4.39 6.45
N GLU A 113 8.14 -3.99 7.05
CA GLU A 113 8.73 -2.63 7.07
C GLU A 113 7.98 -1.48 7.77
N ALA A 114 6.70 -1.60 8.10
CA ALA A 114 5.95 -0.58 8.82
C ALA A 114 5.44 -1.05 10.20
N PRO A 115 5.05 -0.13 11.10
CA PRO A 115 4.48 -0.48 12.38
C PRO A 115 3.11 -1.13 12.25
N ILE A 116 2.81 -2.07 13.16
CA ILE A 116 1.45 -2.56 13.39
C ILE A 116 0.59 -1.36 13.80
N PRO A 117 -0.66 -1.26 13.32
CA PRO A 117 -1.54 -0.14 13.63
C PRO A 117 -1.96 -0.20 15.11
N ASP A 118 -1.23 0.52 15.97
CA ASP A 118 -1.57 0.75 17.37
C ASP A 118 -1.28 2.21 17.79
N ALA A 119 -1.53 2.57 19.05
CA ALA A 119 -1.33 3.93 19.55
C ALA A 119 0.14 4.42 19.47
N SER A 120 1.12 3.53 19.26
CA SER A 120 2.53 3.90 19.12
C SER A 120 2.79 4.75 17.87
N ILE A 121 1.92 4.71 16.85
CA ILE A 121 2.07 5.56 15.66
C ILE A 121 2.09 7.05 16.01
N TYR A 122 1.37 7.46 17.07
CA TYR A 122 1.31 8.84 17.54
C TYR A 122 2.58 9.28 18.29
N THR A 123 3.44 8.32 18.64
CA THR A 123 4.71 8.58 19.31
C THR A 123 5.89 8.65 18.35
N LEU A 124 5.67 8.34 17.08
CA LEU A 124 6.74 8.34 16.09
C LEU A 124 7.23 9.78 15.85
N PRO A 125 8.55 10.03 15.97
CA PRO A 125 9.08 11.38 15.90
C PRO A 125 9.06 11.90 14.45
N ALA A 126 8.64 13.15 14.26
CA ALA A 126 8.82 13.84 12.98
C ALA A 126 10.29 14.25 12.73
N LEU A 127 11.07 14.44 13.79
CA LEU A 127 12.48 14.85 13.74
C LEU A 127 13.29 14.04 14.76
N THR A 128 14.46 13.57 14.35
CA THR A 128 15.42 12.86 15.21
C THR A 128 16.76 13.58 15.23
N ALA A 129 17.64 13.21 16.18
CA ALA A 129 19.01 13.73 16.21
C ALA A 129 19.85 13.39 14.96
N LYS A 130 19.41 12.42 14.16
CA LYS A 130 20.10 11.96 12.93
C LYS A 130 19.47 12.51 11.65
N GLY A 131 18.43 13.35 11.76
CA GLY A 131 17.70 13.89 10.60
C GLY A 131 16.19 13.67 10.70
N PRO A 132 15.46 13.83 9.58
CA PRO A 132 14.01 13.64 9.54
C PRO A 132 13.60 12.26 10.08
N GLY A 133 12.53 12.21 10.87
CA GLY A 133 11.87 10.96 11.26
C GLY A 133 10.73 10.63 10.29
N VAL A 134 9.61 10.12 10.79
CA VAL A 134 8.42 9.80 9.97
C VAL A 134 7.50 11.00 9.75
N TRP A 135 8.10 12.15 9.43
CA TRP A 135 7.41 13.44 9.30
C TRP A 135 6.21 13.40 8.33
N TRP A 136 6.24 12.49 7.36
CA TRP A 136 5.21 12.37 6.32
C TRP A 136 3.85 11.92 6.87
N PHE A 137 3.79 11.19 7.98
CA PHE A 137 2.51 10.85 8.62
C PHE A 137 1.75 12.12 9.03
N GLY A 138 2.45 13.05 9.67
CA GLY A 138 1.89 14.35 10.04
C GLY A 138 1.57 15.20 8.82
N PHE A 139 2.51 15.28 7.85
CA PHE A 139 2.31 16.03 6.61
C PHE A 139 1.06 15.57 5.84
N PHE A 140 0.92 14.27 5.54
CA PHE A 140 -0.23 13.74 4.82
C PHE A 140 -1.55 13.81 5.59
N SER A 141 -1.49 14.05 6.91
CA SER A 141 -2.67 14.31 7.74
C SER A 141 -3.10 15.78 7.75
N THR A 142 -2.36 16.69 7.12
CA THR A 142 -2.72 18.13 7.07
C THR A 142 -3.68 18.43 5.93
N PRO A 143 -4.92 18.91 6.19
CA PRO A 143 -5.91 19.10 5.13
C PRO A 143 -5.43 20.05 4.01
N GLN A 144 -5.57 19.61 2.75
CA GLN A 144 -5.25 20.35 1.52
C GLN A 144 -3.77 20.71 1.29
N MET A 145 -2.92 20.63 2.31
CA MET A 145 -1.54 21.08 2.22
C MET A 145 -0.70 20.17 1.31
N PRO A 146 -0.68 18.83 1.50
CA PRO A 146 0.05 17.93 0.61
C PRO A 146 -0.42 18.02 -0.83
N GLU A 147 -1.74 18.05 -1.07
CA GLU A 147 -2.30 18.12 -2.41
C GLU A 147 -1.83 19.37 -3.14
N LYS A 148 -1.89 20.54 -2.48
CA LYS A 148 -1.50 21.82 -3.07
C LYS A 148 0.01 21.94 -3.28
N LEU A 149 0.82 21.40 -2.36
CA LEU A 149 2.28 21.50 -2.46
C LEU A 149 2.89 20.52 -3.46
N ILE A 150 2.26 19.36 -3.66
CA ILE A 150 2.73 18.31 -4.57
C ILE A 150 2.22 18.53 -6.00
N GLN A 151 1.08 19.19 -6.18
CA GLN A 151 0.48 19.41 -7.50
C GLN A 151 1.48 20.03 -8.50
N GLY A 152 1.68 19.34 -9.63
CA GLY A 152 2.62 19.72 -10.69
C GLY A 152 4.09 19.46 -10.35
N ARG A 153 4.37 18.78 -9.24
CA ARG A 153 5.71 18.43 -8.73
C ARG A 153 5.79 16.97 -8.29
N GLU A 154 4.90 16.11 -8.78
CA GLU A 154 4.72 14.73 -8.32
C GLU A 154 6.02 13.92 -8.44
N LEU A 155 6.66 13.95 -9.62
CA LEU A 155 7.95 13.29 -9.84
C LEU A 155 9.04 13.83 -8.92
N THR A 156 9.11 15.16 -8.77
CA THR A 156 10.09 15.81 -7.88
C THR A 156 9.88 15.39 -6.44
N PHE A 157 8.63 15.40 -5.97
CA PHE A 157 8.26 15.02 -4.62
C PHE A 157 8.62 13.56 -4.35
N LEU A 158 8.18 12.62 -5.20
CA LEU A 158 8.47 11.20 -4.99
C LEU A 158 9.97 10.89 -5.11
N THR A 159 10.69 11.53 -6.02
CA THR A 159 12.14 11.39 -6.13
C THR A 159 12.83 11.79 -4.82
N LEU A 160 12.49 12.96 -4.28
CA LEU A 160 13.06 13.43 -3.02
C LEU A 160 12.60 12.58 -1.83
N PHE A 161 11.36 12.10 -1.84
CA PHE A 161 10.83 11.23 -0.79
C PHE A 161 11.61 9.91 -0.72
N PHE A 162 11.78 9.20 -1.84
CA PHE A 162 12.56 7.97 -1.87
C PHE A 162 14.04 8.18 -1.52
N GLN A 163 14.61 9.35 -1.84
CA GLN A 163 16.01 9.66 -1.53
C GLN A 163 16.25 10.02 -0.06
N ASN A 164 15.29 10.69 0.59
CA ASN A 164 15.52 11.35 1.88
C ASN A 164 14.69 10.77 3.03
N SER A 165 13.56 10.12 2.74
CA SER A 165 12.61 9.64 3.76
C SER A 165 12.56 8.12 3.86
N VAL A 166 12.98 7.41 2.82
CA VAL A 166 13.10 5.94 2.84
C VAL A 166 14.58 5.60 2.99
N PRO A 167 14.99 4.84 4.02
CA PRO A 167 16.38 4.41 4.15
C PRO A 167 16.69 3.36 3.07
N VAL A 168 16.95 3.81 1.85
CA VAL A 168 17.45 2.96 0.77
C VAL A 168 18.90 2.60 1.08
N GLN A 169 19.09 1.56 1.88
CA GLN A 169 20.42 1.06 2.26
C GLN A 169 21.13 0.37 1.08
N VAL A 170 20.35 -0.11 0.12
CA VAL A 170 20.86 -0.80 -1.07
C VAL A 170 20.83 0.15 -2.26
N GLN A 171 22.01 0.53 -2.74
CA GLN A 171 22.12 1.33 -3.97
C GLN A 171 21.37 0.65 -5.12
N ARG A 172 20.59 1.43 -5.87
CA ARG A 172 19.81 0.98 -7.05
C ARG A 172 18.69 -0.02 -6.74
N SER A 173 18.23 -0.14 -5.49
CA SER A 173 17.02 -0.92 -5.18
C SER A 173 15.78 -0.34 -5.90
N ILE A 174 15.75 0.97 -6.10
CA ILE A 174 14.78 1.69 -6.92
C ILE A 174 15.51 2.58 -7.95
N THR A 175 14.96 2.63 -9.16
CA THR A 175 15.47 3.33 -10.33
C THR A 175 14.60 4.55 -10.63
N GLN A 176 15.14 5.51 -11.38
CA GLN A 176 14.36 6.69 -11.78
C GLN A 176 13.18 6.34 -12.69
N ALA A 177 13.27 5.26 -13.48
CA ALA A 177 12.15 4.79 -14.29
C ALA A 177 11.00 4.26 -13.43
N GLU A 178 11.32 3.53 -12.35
CA GLU A 178 10.31 3.05 -11.39
C GLU A 178 9.66 4.21 -10.63
N ILE A 179 10.43 5.22 -10.20
CA ILE A 179 9.88 6.42 -9.57
C ILE A 179 8.99 7.19 -10.55
N ALA A 180 9.40 7.32 -11.81
CA ALA A 180 8.60 7.96 -12.85
C ALA A 180 7.29 7.20 -13.14
N LEU A 181 7.30 5.86 -13.07
CA LEU A 181 6.10 5.04 -13.18
C LEU A 181 5.12 5.35 -12.04
N TYR A 182 5.58 5.42 -10.79
CA TYR A 182 4.70 5.77 -9.67
C TYR A 182 4.20 7.21 -9.77
N ALA A 183 5.08 8.14 -10.14
CA ALA A 183 4.74 9.54 -10.33
C ALA A 183 3.71 9.76 -11.45
N HIS A 184 3.69 8.90 -12.48
CA HIS A 184 2.71 8.98 -13.56
C HIS A 184 1.27 8.87 -13.03
N TYR A 185 0.98 7.90 -12.15
CA TYR A 185 -0.34 7.78 -11.54
C TYR A 185 -0.67 8.97 -10.63
N TRP A 186 0.32 9.51 -9.93
CA TRP A 186 0.14 10.66 -9.05
C TRP A 186 -0.20 11.97 -9.76
N GLN A 187 0.05 12.07 -11.07
CA GLN A 187 -0.32 13.25 -11.86
C GLN A 187 -1.83 13.46 -11.89
N ASP A 188 -2.61 12.38 -11.80
CA ASP A 188 -4.04 12.45 -11.58
C ASP A 188 -4.32 12.87 -10.12
N PRO A 189 -5.01 14.01 -9.89
CA PRO A 189 -5.35 14.47 -8.55
C PRO A 189 -6.12 13.46 -7.71
N THR A 190 -6.93 12.59 -8.33
CA THR A 190 -7.74 11.58 -7.63
C THR A 190 -6.87 10.47 -7.06
N HIS A 191 -5.93 9.93 -7.84
CA HIS A 191 -4.94 8.97 -7.38
C HIS A 191 -4.03 9.57 -6.30
N ARG A 192 -3.57 10.82 -6.48
CA ARG A 192 -2.78 11.50 -5.45
C ARG A 192 -3.55 11.65 -4.13
N HIS A 193 -4.83 12.04 -4.20
CA HIS A 193 -5.72 12.09 -3.03
C HIS A 193 -5.85 10.72 -2.35
N ALA A 194 -5.95 9.64 -3.14
CA ALA A 194 -6.02 8.28 -2.61
C ALA A 194 -4.81 7.94 -1.73
N TYR A 195 -3.60 8.11 -2.26
CA TYR A 195 -2.37 7.81 -1.53
C TYR A 195 -2.18 8.68 -0.28
N ILE A 196 -2.52 9.98 -0.35
CA ILE A 196 -2.50 10.87 0.83
C ILE A 196 -3.49 10.37 1.88
N SER A 197 -4.69 9.96 1.45
CA SER A 197 -5.77 9.50 2.34
C SER A 197 -5.42 8.22 3.10
N TYR A 198 -4.43 7.43 2.66
CA TYR A 198 -3.95 6.27 3.41
C TYR A 198 -3.41 6.68 4.79
N PHE A 199 -2.87 7.91 4.93
CA PHE A 199 -2.30 8.45 6.17
C PHE A 199 -3.26 9.33 6.96
N SER A 200 -4.39 9.73 6.40
CA SER A 200 -5.41 10.50 7.15
C SER A 200 -6.56 9.62 7.67
N SER A 201 -6.53 8.31 7.37
CA SER A 201 -7.64 7.37 7.62
C SER A 201 -7.21 6.21 8.54
N PHE A 202 -6.74 6.52 9.77
CA PHE A 202 -6.32 5.52 10.77
C PHE A 202 -7.43 5.07 11.74
N GLU A 203 -8.55 5.78 11.78
CA GLU A 203 -9.56 5.68 12.86
C GLU A 203 -10.16 4.28 13.05
N SER A 204 -10.23 3.44 12.01
CA SER A 204 -10.96 2.16 12.07
C SER A 204 -10.22 0.99 12.74
N LEU A 205 -8.90 1.09 12.98
CA LEU A 205 -8.11 -0.01 13.57
C LEU A 205 -7.67 0.24 15.00
N LEU A 206 -7.57 1.51 15.40
CA LEU A 206 -7.01 1.91 16.69
C LEU A 206 -8.05 1.97 17.81
N PHE A 207 -9.31 2.12 17.44
CA PHE A 207 -10.43 2.25 18.36
C PHE A 207 -11.60 1.42 17.84
N PRO A 208 -11.67 0.10 18.13
CA PRO A 208 -12.93 -0.60 18.01
C PRO A 208 -13.91 0.12 18.94
N GLY A 209 -14.88 0.82 18.34
CA GLY A 209 -15.99 1.44 19.06
C GLY A 209 -16.83 0.43 19.83
#